data_AF-A0A1G1W8Q0-F1
#
_entry.id   AF-A0A1G1W8Q0-F1
#
_cell.length_a   1.000
_cell.length_b   1.000
_cell.length_c   1.000
_cell.angle_alpha   90.00
_cell.angle_beta   90.00
_cell.angle_gamma   90.00
#
_symmetry.space_group_name_H-M   'P 1'
#
loop_
_entity.id
_entity.type
_entity.pdbx_description
1 polymer ?
#
loop_
_entity_poly.entity_id
_entity_poly.type
_entity_poly.pdbx_seq_one_letter_code
_entity_poly.pdbx_strand_id
1 'polypeptide(L)' 'MEKFQVIKNGIVFELEPEEEGGFTITAPSLPGCISYGKTIDEALEMIKDAMRGWLEVAKEEGIDIPEEVEKAVFVTH' A
#
# COMPACT_ATOMS: atom_id res chain seq x y z
N MET A 1 -6.82 -2.94 19.98
CA MET A 1 -7.09 -3.41 18.61
C MET A 1 -5.86 -4.12 18.09
N GLU A 2 -6.03 -5.28 17.45
CA GLU A 2 -4.91 -6.03 16.88
C GLU A 2 -4.61 -5.52 15.47
N LYS A 3 -3.40 -5.01 15.27
CA LYS A 3 -2.89 -4.71 13.93
C LYS A 3 -2.56 -6.03 13.25
N PHE A 4 -2.85 -6.14 11.97
CA PHE A 4 -2.51 -7.33 11.20
C PHE A 4 -1.76 -6.97 9.93
N GLN A 5 -0.95 -7.92 9.48
CA GLN A 5 -0.14 -7.77 8.30
C GLN A 5 -0.72 -8.62 7.19
N VAL A 6 -0.83 -8.04 6.00
CA VAL A 6 -1.21 -8.74 4.77
C VAL A 6 -0.08 -8.61 3.79
N ILE A 7 0.28 -9.74 3.19
CA ILE A 7 1.29 -9.79 2.15
C ILE A 7 0.56 -9.88 0.82
N LYS A 8 0.76 -8.91 -0.06
CA LYS A 8 0.17 -8.92 -1.41
C LYS A 8 1.26 -8.64 -2.42
N ASN A 9 1.51 -9.61 -3.30
CA ASN A 9 2.57 -9.56 -4.31
C ASN A 9 3.97 -9.27 -3.72
N GLY A 10 4.26 -9.78 -2.51
CA GLY A 10 5.54 -9.58 -1.82
C GLY A 10 5.58 -8.37 -0.90
N ILE A 11 4.69 -7.38 -1.11
CA ILE A 11 4.60 -6.19 -0.26
C ILE A 11 3.86 -6.51 1.04
N VAL A 12 4.45 -6.13 2.17
CA VAL A 12 3.79 -6.15 3.48
C VAL A 12 2.97 -4.87 3.63
N PHE A 13 1.69 -5.05 3.92
CA PHE A 13 0.77 -4.00 4.30
C PHE A 13 0.36 -4.21 5.75
N GLU A 14 0.48 -3.17 6.56
CA GLU A 14 0.01 -3.15 7.93
C GLU A 14 -1.38 -2.52 7.95
N LEU A 15 -2.36 -3.22 8.50
CA LEU A 15 -3.69 -2.66 8.74
C LEU A 15 -3.93 -2.51 10.23
N GLU A 16 -4.41 -1.32 10.57
CA GLU A 16 -4.84 -0.94 11.90
C GLU A 16 -6.33 -0.60 11.84
N PRO A 17 -7.21 -1.39 12.49
CA PRO A 17 -8.62 -1.02 12.58
C PRO A 17 -8.77 0.21 13.49
N GLU A 18 -9.70 1.10 13.15
CA GLU A 18 -9.99 2.33 13.91
C GLU A 18 -11.26 2.21 14.77
N GLU A 19 -11.35 3.00 15.84
CA GLU A 19 -12.43 2.91 16.84
C GLU A 19 -13.77 3.41 16.28
N GLU A 20 -13.73 4.41 15.39
CA GLU A 20 -14.91 4.92 14.65
C GLU A 20 -15.36 4.00 13.51
N GLY A 21 -14.62 2.90 13.27
CA GLY A 21 -14.82 2.00 12.14
C GLY A 21 -13.93 2.35 10.95
N GLY A 22 -13.52 1.32 10.22
CA GLY A 22 -12.56 1.41 9.12
C GLY A 22 -11.18 0.85 9.47
N PHE A 23 -10.28 0.95 8.51
CA PHE A 23 -8.94 0.38 8.55
C PHE A 23 -7.96 1.37 7.94
N THR A 24 -7.00 1.78 8.75
CA THR A 24 -5.80 2.47 8.29
C THR A 24 -4.86 1.43 7.71
N ILE A 25 -4.37 1.67 6.50
CA ILE A 25 -3.40 0.80 5.83
C ILE A 25 -2.11 1.56 5.59
N THR A 26 -0.99 0.91 5.85
CA THR A 26 0.34 1.49 5.69
C THR A 26 1.27 0.48 5.06
N ALA A 27 2.10 0.93 4.12
CA ALA A 27 3.12 0.09 3.49
C ALA A 27 4.48 0.42 4.12
N PRO A 28 4.97 -0.34 5.12
CA PRO A 28 6.31 -0.13 5.68
C PRO A 28 7.44 -0.22 4.64
N SER A 29 7.24 -0.97 3.56
CA SER A 29 8.17 -1.03 2.42
C SER A 29 8.23 0.28 1.61
N LEU A 30 7.22 1.15 1.74
CA LEU A 30 7.10 2.43 1.05
C LEU A 30 6.87 3.54 2.07
N PRO A 31 7.95 4.02 2.73
CA PRO A 31 7.84 5.02 3.78
C PRO A 31 7.13 6.27 3.24
N GLY A 32 6.03 6.63 3.91
CA GLY A 32 5.16 7.75 3.51
C GLY A 32 3.89 7.35 2.75
N CYS A 33 3.75 6.09 2.36
CA CYS A 33 2.53 5.58 1.72
C CYS A 33 1.56 5.06 2.78
N ILE A 34 0.62 5.93 3.18
CA ILE A 34 -0.44 5.67 4.15
C ILE A 34 -1.78 5.95 3.47
N SER A 35 -2.76 5.10 3.74
CA SER A 35 -4.13 5.30 3.29
C SER A 35 -5.13 4.81 4.34
N TYR A 36 -6.41 5.07 4.10
CA TYR A 36 -7.51 4.66 4.97
C TYR A 36 -8.69 4.22 4.11
N GLY A 37 -9.40 3.21 4.57
CA GLY A 37 -10.66 2.79 3.98
C GLY A 37 -11.62 2.20 5.00
N LYS A 38 -12.91 2.27 4.74
CA LYS A 38 -13.95 1.68 5.60
C LYS A 38 -13.87 0.16 5.66
N THR A 39 -13.26 -0.45 4.65
CA THR A 39 -13.01 -1.88 4.55
C THR A 39 -11.57 -2.14 4.16
N ILE A 40 -11.09 -3.35 4.43
CA ILE A 40 -9.75 -3.81 4.03
C ILE A 40 -9.55 -3.66 2.52
N ASP A 41 -10.58 -3.98 1.72
CA ASP A 41 -10.52 -3.90 0.27
C ASP A 41 -10.42 -2.45 -0.22
N GLU A 42 -11.25 -1.56 0.34
CA GLU A 42 -11.20 -0.11 0.04
C GLU A 42 -9.84 0.48 0.41
N ALA A 43 -9.31 0.14 1.59
CA ALA A 43 -7.99 0.58 2.03
C ALA A 43 -6.89 0.08 1.06
N LEU A 44 -6.96 -1.19 0.65
CA LEU A 44 -6.03 -1.78 -0.32
C LEU A 44 -6.12 -1.12 -1.70
N GLU A 45 -7.31 -0.76 -2.17
CA GLU A 45 -7.48 -0.02 -3.43
C GLU A 45 -6.88 1.38 -3.33
N MET A 46 -7.14 2.09 -2.24
CA MET A 46 -6.63 3.44 -2.03
C MET A 46 -5.11 3.50 -1.90
N ILE A 47 -4.50 2.56 -1.16
CA ILE A 47 -3.04 2.52 -1.06
C ILE A 47 -2.39 2.13 -2.39
N LYS A 48 -3.01 1.27 -3.21
CA LYS A 48 -2.48 0.93 -4.54
C LYS A 48 -2.39 2.15 -5.45
N ASP A 49 -3.39 3.02 -5.41
CA ASP A 49 -3.38 4.26 -6.20
C ASP A 49 -2.26 5.20 -5.73
N ALA A 50 -2.11 5.36 -4.41
CA ALA A 50 -1.01 6.11 -3.81
C ALA A 50 0.37 5.53 -4.17
N MET A 51 0.50 4.19 -4.15
CA MET A 51 1.73 3.50 -4.56
C MET A 51 2.05 3.73 -6.04
N ARG A 52 1.04 3.88 -6.89
CA ARG A 52 1.22 4.15 -8.33
C ARG A 52 1.88 5.51 -8.56
N GLY A 53 1.33 6.55 -7.94
CA GLY A 53 1.95 7.88 -7.99
C GLY A 53 3.35 7.89 -7.37
N TRP A 54 3.55 7.15 -6.28
CA TRP A 54 4.88 7.01 -5.67
C TRP A 54 5.88 6.34 -6.62
N LEU A 55 5.47 5.29 -7.33
CA LEU A 55 6.30 4.58 -8.31
C LEU A 55 6.66 5.44 -9.52
N GLU A 56 5.71 6.26 -9.99
CA GLU A 56 5.96 7.21 -11.08
C GLU A 56 7.04 8.22 -10.67
N VAL A 57 6.89 8.85 -9.51
CA VAL A 57 7.89 9.79 -8.98
C VAL A 57 9.23 9.11 -8.72
N ALA A 58 9.21 7.93 -8.11
CA ALA A 58 10.43 7.19 -7.80
C ALA A 58 11.17 6.75 -9.08
N LYS A 59 10.46 6.46 -10.18
CA LYS A 59 11.06 6.24 -11.50
C LYS A 59 11.68 7.51 -12.09
N GLU A 60 11.01 8.65 -11.96
CA GLU A 60 11.54 9.95 -12.43
C GLU A 60 12.80 10.36 -11.66
N GLU A 61 12.83 10.10 -10.35
CA GLU A 61 13.96 10.38 -9.47
C GLU A 61 15.08 9.32 -9.58
N GLY A 62 14.87 8.25 -10.35
CA GLY A 62 15.86 7.17 -10.53
C GLY A 62 16.08 6.32 -9.28
N ILE A 63 15.07 6.22 -8.40
CA ILE A 63 15.09 5.34 -7.24
C ILE A 63 14.96 3.89 -7.72
N ASP A 64 15.86 3.02 -7.27
CA ASP A 64 15.79 1.60 -7.57
C ASP A 64 14.69 0.96 -6.71
N ILE A 65 13.61 0.56 -7.36
CA ILE A 65 12.43 0.01 -6.69
C ILE A 65 12.41 -1.50 -6.91
N PRO A 66 12.23 -2.32 -5.86
CA PRO A 66 12.14 -3.76 -6.02
C PRO A 66 11.07 -4.15 -7.04
N GLU A 67 11.40 -5.11 -7.91
CA GLU A 67 10.51 -5.59 -8.98
C GLU A 67 9.16 -6.13 -8.44
N GLU A 68 9.15 -6.60 -7.19
CA GLU A 68 7.94 -6.99 -6.45
C GLU A 68 6.98 -5.82 -6.21
N VAL A 69 7.49 -4.63 -5.89
CA VAL A 69 6.69 -3.42 -5.68
C VAL A 69 6.09 -2.97 -7.01
N GLU A 70 6.90 -2.97 -8.06
CA GLU A 70 6.43 -2.61 -9.40
C GLU A 70 5.32 -3.57 -9.85
N LYS A 71 5.55 -4.89 -9.75
CA LYS A 71 4.52 -5.87 -10.09
C LYS A 71 3.27 -5.71 -9.23
N ALA A 72 3.39 -5.42 -7.94
CA ALA A 72 2.26 -5.26 -7.05
C ALA A 72 1.31 -4.12 -7.47
N VAL A 73 1.87 -3.05 -8.03
CA VAL A 73 1.14 -1.84 -8.44
C VAL A 73 0.60 -1.94 -9.86
N PHE A 74 1.35 -2.56 -10.77
CA PHE A 74 1.00 -2.68 -12.19
C PHE A 74 0.26 -3.97 -12.56
N VAL A 75 -0.39 -4.68 -11.60
CA VAL A 75 -1.29 -5.80 -11.95
C VAL A 75 -2.56 -5.27 -12.63
N THR A 76 -2.43 -4.91 -13.90
CA THR A 76 -3.54 -4.92 -14.86
C THR A 76 -3.65 -6.34 -15.42
N HIS A 77 -4.88 -6.83 -15.48
CA HIS A 77 -5.26 -8.19 -15.90
C HIS A 77 -4.62 -8.65 -17.21
#